data_AF-A0A662MYU0-F1
#
_entry.id   AF-A0A662MYU0-F1
#
_cell.length_a   1.000
_cell.length_b   1.000
_cell.length_c   1.000
_cell.angle_alpha   90.00
_cell.angle_beta   90.00
_cell.angle_gamma   90.00
#
_symmetry.space_group_name_H-M   'P 1'
#
loop_
_entity.id
_entity.type
_entity.pdbx_description
1 polymer ?
#
loop_
_entity_poly.entity_id
_entity_poly.type
_entity_poly.pdbx_seq_one_letter_code
_entity_poly.pdbx_strand_id
1 'polypeptide(L)'
;SGKSYAIINAYPIHTATTLVGKEKYPSLEEIRNSLSKICTVEMENFQEEADKINPRTLGVLMLGFAYGKGLIPLKKESILDGIQETLKPKLWEINIKALERGIELAK
;
A
#
# COMPACT_ATOMS: atom_id res chain seq x y z
N SER A 1 21.00 -8.29 10.99
CA SER A 1 19.64 -7.80 11.31
C SER A 1 18.84 -7.73 10.03
N GLY A 2 17.67 -8.36 9.96
CA GLY A 2 16.78 -8.20 8.80
C GLY A 2 16.27 -6.77 8.77
N LYS A 3 16.54 -6.03 7.69
CA LYS A 3 16.01 -4.66 7.54
C LYS A 3 14.49 -4.77 7.44
N SER A 4 13.78 -4.25 8.43
CA SER A 4 12.31 -4.14 8.38
C SER A 4 11.92 -2.94 7.53
N TYR A 5 10.76 -2.99 6.88
CA TYR A 5 10.23 -1.93 6.03
C TYR A 5 8.80 -1.57 6.46
N ALA A 6 8.47 -0.29 6.41
CA ALA A 6 7.10 0.20 6.48
C ALA A 6 6.73 0.83 5.14
N ILE A 7 5.71 0.28 4.47
CA ILE A 7 5.09 0.87 3.27
C ILE A 7 3.76 1.45 3.71
N ILE A 8 3.60 2.76 3.54
CA ILE A 8 2.48 3.49 4.12
C ILE A 8 1.77 4.29 3.04
N ASN A 9 0.46 4.15 2.98
CA ASN A 9 -0.39 5.05 2.22
C ASN A 9 -0.49 6.40 2.94
N ALA A 10 0.01 7.45 2.30
CA ALA A 10 0.05 8.81 2.81
C ALA A 10 -1.30 9.57 2.69
N TYR A 11 -2.38 8.88 2.34
CA TYR A 11 -3.72 9.44 2.31
C TYR A 11 -4.29 9.62 3.74
N PRO A 12 -4.64 10.84 4.17
CA PRO A 12 -5.16 11.07 5.52
C PRO A 12 -6.58 10.52 5.68
N ILE A 13 -6.81 9.77 6.76
CA ILE A 13 -8.14 9.26 7.12
C ILE A 13 -8.63 10.02 8.35
N HIS A 14 -9.46 11.03 8.13
CA HIS A 14 -10.03 11.82 9.21
C HIS A 14 -11.14 11.04 9.93
N THR A 15 -10.99 10.87 11.25
CA THR A 15 -12.04 10.37 12.14
C THR A 15 -12.98 11.50 12.56
N ALA A 16 -14.15 11.15 13.08
CA ALA A 16 -15.11 12.14 13.61
C ALA A 16 -14.47 13.06 14.67
N THR A 17 -13.59 12.54 15.53
CA THR A 17 -12.89 13.31 16.58
C THR A 17 -11.89 14.31 16.00
N THR A 18 -11.18 13.94 14.92
CA THR A 18 -10.27 14.87 14.23
C THR A 18 -11.01 15.98 13.50
N LEU A 19 -12.18 15.68 12.93
CA LEU A 19 -13.00 16.68 12.23
C LEU A 19 -13.60 17.73 13.18
N VAL A 20 -13.96 17.33 14.41
CA VAL A 20 -14.46 18.26 15.45
C VAL A 20 -13.34 18.85 16.32
N GLY A 21 -12.06 18.65 15.95
CA GLY A 21 -10.91 19.25 16.62
C GLY A 21 -10.59 18.69 18.02
N LYS A 22 -11.17 17.54 18.41
CA LYS A 22 -10.88 16.87 19.69
C LYS A 22 -9.53 16.15 19.69
N GLU A 23 -9.05 15.79 18.51
CA GLU A 23 -7.76 15.14 18.30
C GLU A 23 -7.08 15.77 17.08
N LYS A 24 -5.75 15.84 17.10
CA LYS A 24 -4.97 16.26 15.93
C LYS A 24 -4.47 15.03 15.20
N TYR A 25 -4.77 14.96 13.90
CA TYR A 25 -4.12 13.99 13.03
C TYR A 25 -2.64 14.37 12.91
N PRO A 26 -1.68 13.45 13.14
CA PRO A 26 -0.27 13.77 13.03
C PRO A 26 0.09 14.12 11.58
N SER A 27 1.07 14.99 11.40
CA SER A 27 1.64 15.28 10.09
C SER A 27 2.37 14.04 9.53
N LEU A 28 2.48 13.95 8.20
CA LEU A 28 3.24 12.89 7.55
C LEU A 28 4.71 12.89 8.00
N GLU A 29 5.27 14.06 8.28
CA GLU A 29 6.63 14.20 8.81
C GLU A 29 6.78 13.63 10.22
N GLU A 30 5.82 13.87 11.12
CA GLU A 30 5.83 13.26 12.46
C GLU A 30 5.76 11.74 12.39
N ILE A 31 4.92 11.19 11.50
CA ILE A 31 4.81 9.75 11.24
C ILE A 31 6.14 9.20 10.73
N ARG A 32 6.71 9.83 9.68
CA ARG A 32 7.98 9.43 9.07
C ARG A 32 9.11 9.46 10.08
N ASN A 33 9.26 10.55 10.83
CA ASN A 33 10.31 10.71 11.84
C ASN A 33 10.22 9.69 12.97
N SER A 34 9.00 9.27 13.33
CA SER A 34 8.80 8.26 14.37
C SER A 34 9.16 6.86 13.87
N LEU A 35 8.74 6.50 12.66
CA LEU A 35 8.95 5.16 12.09
C LEU A 35 10.37 4.94 11.58
N SER A 36 11.03 5.97 11.03
CA SER A 36 12.41 5.90 10.54
C SER A 36 13.43 5.58 11.65
N LYS A 37 13.05 5.73 12.93
CA LYS A 37 13.87 5.29 14.08
C LYS A 37 13.91 3.76 14.22
N ILE A 38 12.99 3.04 13.57
CA ILE A 38 12.76 1.60 13.74
C ILE A 38 13.06 0.85 12.44
N CYS A 39 12.63 1.38 11.29
CA CYS A 39 12.67 0.69 10.01
C CYS A 39 12.85 1.66 8.83
N THR A 40 13.13 1.11 7.64
CA THR A 40 13.07 1.91 6.41
C THR A 40 11.62 2.24 6.08
N VAL A 41 11.33 3.49 5.74
CA VAL A 41 9.97 3.99 5.54
C VAL A 41 9.77 4.48 4.10
N GLU A 42 8.81 3.87 3.41
CA GLU A 42 8.32 4.29 2.09
C GLU A 42 6.90 4.84 2.28
N MET A 43 6.69 6.12 2.01
CA MET A 43 5.36 6.76 2.11
C MET A 43 5.05 7.46 0.80
N GLU A 44 3.94 7.06 0.20
CA GLU A 44 3.43 7.55 -1.08
C GLU A 44 1.90 7.64 -1.00
N ASN A 45 1.27 8.46 -1.84
CA ASN A 45 -0.19 8.52 -1.92
C ASN A 45 -0.76 7.35 -2.75
N PHE A 46 -0.65 6.13 -2.23
CA PHE A 46 -1.15 4.92 -2.89
C PHE A 46 -2.66 4.95 -3.12
N GLN A 47 -3.42 5.70 -2.31
CA GLN A 47 -4.86 5.89 -2.53
C GLN A 47 -5.15 6.53 -3.88
N GLU A 48 -4.43 7.60 -4.23
CA GLU A 48 -4.63 8.30 -5.49
C GLU A 48 -4.39 7.39 -6.70
N GLU A 49 -3.39 6.52 -6.61
CA GLU A 49 -3.10 5.53 -7.65
C GLU A 49 -4.16 4.43 -7.71
N ALA A 50 -4.67 3.99 -6.56
CA ALA A 50 -5.76 3.01 -6.50
C ALA A 50 -7.07 3.60 -7.04
N ASP A 51 -7.37 4.87 -6.79
CA ASP A 51 -8.60 5.54 -7.23
C ASP A 51 -8.68 5.63 -8.76
N LYS A 52 -7.53 5.69 -9.46
CA LYS A 52 -7.43 5.64 -10.94
C LYS A 52 -7.82 4.27 -11.51
N ILE A 53 -7.90 3.23 -10.68
CA ILE A 53 -8.27 1.86 -11.07
C ILE A 53 -9.59 1.46 -10.40
N ASN A 54 -9.56 1.28 -9.08
CA ASN A 54 -10.68 1.06 -8.19
C ASN A 54 -10.18 1.23 -6.73
N PRO A 55 -10.82 2.04 -5.88
CA PRO A 55 -10.36 2.28 -4.51
C PRO A 55 -10.17 1.00 -3.68
N ARG A 56 -10.91 -0.08 -3.98
CA ARG A 56 -10.82 -1.37 -3.29
C ARG A 56 -9.57 -2.18 -3.64
N THR A 57 -8.80 -1.80 -4.66
CA THR A 57 -7.57 -2.49 -5.05
C THR A 57 -6.32 -1.96 -4.34
N LEU A 58 -6.45 -0.99 -3.42
CA LEU A 58 -5.34 -0.40 -2.66
C LEU A 58 -4.38 -1.45 -2.07
N GLY A 59 -4.92 -2.49 -1.43
CA GLY A 59 -4.10 -3.53 -0.80
C GLY A 59 -3.24 -4.30 -1.81
N VAL A 60 -3.81 -4.66 -2.96
CA VAL A 60 -3.08 -5.37 -4.02
C VAL A 60 -2.07 -4.45 -4.72
N LEU A 61 -2.40 -3.16 -4.87
CA LEU A 61 -1.47 -2.16 -5.38
C LEU A 61 -0.24 -2.01 -4.47
N MET A 62 -0.46 -1.87 -3.15
CA MET A 62 0.64 -1.78 -2.20
C MET A 62 1.46 -3.07 -2.11
N LEU A 63 0.84 -4.24 -2.28
CA LEU A 63 1.55 -5.51 -2.41
C LEU A 63 2.43 -5.54 -3.67
N GLY A 64 1.93 -5.03 -4.79
CA GLY A 64 2.71 -4.88 -6.03
C GLY A 64 3.92 -3.98 -5.84
N PHE A 65 3.76 -2.86 -5.13
CA PHE A 65 4.88 -1.97 -4.78
C PHE A 65 5.92 -2.69 -3.92
N ALA A 66 5.49 -3.40 -2.86
CA ALA A 66 6.40 -4.18 -2.02
C ALA A 66 7.16 -5.26 -2.82
N TYR A 67 6.48 -5.95 -3.73
CA TYR A 67 7.09 -6.93 -4.62
C TYR A 67 8.09 -6.29 -5.58
N GLY A 68 7.75 -5.16 -6.21
CA GLY A 68 8.64 -4.44 -7.11
C GLY A 68 9.92 -3.94 -6.43
N LYS A 69 9.85 -3.61 -5.14
CA LYS A 69 11.02 -3.26 -4.29
C LYS A 69 11.84 -4.48 -3.84
N GLY A 70 11.45 -5.70 -4.22
CA GLY A 70 12.13 -6.94 -3.82
C GLY A 70 11.91 -7.35 -2.36
N LEU A 71 10.87 -6.84 -1.71
CA LEU A 71 10.60 -7.07 -0.29
C LEU A 71 9.77 -8.34 -0.03
N ILE A 72 9.16 -8.89 -1.07
CA ILE A 72 8.31 -10.07 -1.00
C ILE A 72 9.05 -11.25 -1.65
N PRO A 73 9.46 -12.27 -0.88
CA PRO A 73 10.24 -13.40 -1.40
C PRO A 73 9.35 -14.48 -2.03
N LEU A 74 8.44 -14.06 -2.91
CA LEU A 74 7.54 -14.94 -3.66
C LEU A 74 7.79 -14.78 -5.15
N LYS A 75 7.36 -15.77 -5.94
CA LYS A 75 7.28 -15.61 -7.39
C LYS A 75 6.04 -14.80 -7.75
N LYS A 76 6.08 -14.08 -8.88
CA LYS A 76 4.93 -13.33 -9.38
C LYS A 76 3.72 -14.24 -9.57
N GLU A 77 3.92 -15.44 -10.11
CA GLU A 77 2.87 -16.42 -10.36
C GLU A 77 2.15 -16.79 -9.06
N SER A 78 2.89 -16.98 -7.96
CA SER A 78 2.28 -17.28 -6.65
C SER A 78 1.40 -16.15 -6.12
N ILE A 79 1.73 -14.89 -6.43
CA ILE A 79 0.88 -13.74 -6.07
C ILE A 79 -0.39 -13.73 -6.92
N LEU A 80 -0.26 -14.02 -8.23
CA LEU A 80 -1.41 -14.11 -9.14
C LEU A 80 -2.36 -15.23 -8.74
N ASP A 81 -1.84 -16.41 -8.41
CA ASP A 81 -2.63 -17.55 -7.91
C ASP A 81 -3.36 -17.17 -6.62
N GLY A 82 -2.68 -16.51 -5.67
CA GLY A 82 -3.29 -16.03 -4.43
C GLY A 82 -4.42 -15.03 -4.66
N ILE A 83 -4.31 -14.14 -5.66
CA ILE A 83 -5.41 -13.24 -6.07
C ILE A 83 -6.62 -14.06 -6.55
N GLN A 84 -6.38 -15.11 -7.34
CA GLN A 84 -7.46 -15.94 -7.89
C GLN A 84 -8.16 -16.80 -6.84
N GLU A 85 -7.40 -17.36 -5.89
CA GLU A 85 -7.92 -18.17 -4.78
C GLU A 85 -8.71 -17.32 -3.76
N THR A 86 -8.29 -16.07 -3.55
CA THR A 86 -8.88 -15.21 -2.51
C THR A 86 -10.09 -14.41 -3.01
N LEU A 87 -10.09 -13.99 -4.28
CA LEU A 87 -11.08 -13.07 -4.82
C LEU A 87 -12.05 -13.74 -5.79
N LYS A 88 -13.25 -13.16 -5.93
CA LYS A 88 -14.23 -13.61 -6.93
C LYS A 88 -13.69 -13.38 -8.35
N PRO A 89 -13.98 -14.27 -9.34
CA PRO A 89 -13.47 -14.16 -10.71
C PRO A 89 -13.59 -12.78 -11.37
N LYS A 90 -14.74 -12.12 -11.18
CA LYS A 90 -14.99 -10.77 -11.70
C LYS A 90 -14.05 -9.67 -11.16
N LEU A 91 -13.27 -9.96 -10.13
CA LEU A 91 -12.33 -9.03 -9.50
C LEU A 91 -10.88 -9.31 -9.88
N TRP A 92 -10.59 -10.41 -10.58
CA TRP A 92 -9.19 -10.79 -10.85
C TRP A 92 -8.49 -9.77 -11.74
N GLU A 93 -9.07 -9.44 -12.89
CA GLU A 93 -8.46 -8.52 -13.86
C GLU A 93 -8.10 -7.17 -13.24
N ILE A 94 -9.03 -6.58 -12.49
CA ILE A 94 -8.82 -5.26 -11.88
C ILE A 94 -7.77 -5.29 -10.76
N ASN A 95 -7.67 -6.38 -10.01
CA ASN A 95 -6.64 -6.54 -8.98
C ASN A 95 -5.27 -6.88 -9.59
N ILE A 96 -5.21 -7.67 -10.66
CA ILE A 96 -3.98 -7.92 -11.41
C ILE A 96 -3.46 -6.60 -11.99
N LYS A 97 -4.33 -5.77 -12.58
CA LYS A 97 -3.96 -4.42 -13.04
C LYS A 97 -3.39 -3.55 -11.91
N ALA A 98 -3.98 -3.62 -10.71
CA ALA A 98 -3.48 -2.90 -9.55
C ALA A 98 -2.11 -3.43 -9.07
N LEU A 99 -1.89 -4.74 -9.10
CA LEU A 99 -0.60 -5.36 -8.80
C LEU A 99 0.49 -4.83 -9.75
N GLU A 100 0.25 -4.86 -11.07
CA GLU A 100 1.19 -4.33 -12.06
C GLU A 100 1.49 -2.85 -11.83
N ARG A 101 0.46 -2.05 -11.56
CA ARG A 101 0.63 -0.62 -11.25
C ARG A 101 1.52 -0.41 -10.03
N GLY A 102 1.33 -1.21 -8.98
CA GLY A 102 2.19 -1.21 -7.80
C GLY A 102 3.66 -1.50 -8.16
N ILE A 103 3.90 -2.51 -8.99
CA ILE A 103 5.25 -2.89 -9.44
C ILE A 103 5.92 -1.77 -10.25
N GLU A 104 5.15 -1.06 -11.08
CA GLU A 104 5.66 0.09 -11.83
C GLU A 104 6.08 1.24 -10.93
N LEU A 105 5.30 1.54 -9.89
CA LEU A 105 5.59 2.62 -8.92
C LEU A 105 6.84 2.35 -8.08
N ALA A 106 7.30 1.10 -8.00
CA ALA A 106 8.48 0.71 -7.24
C ALA A 106 9.82 1.00 -7.94
N LYS A 107 9.78 1.36 -9.24
CA LYS A 107 10.96 1.69 -10.06
C LYS A 107 11.45 3.10 -9.79
#